data_AF-A0A4S2R2T4-F1
#
_entry.id   AF-A0A4S2R2T4-F1
#
_cell.length_a   1.000
_cell.length_b   1.000
_cell.length_c   1.000
_cell.angle_alpha   90.00
_cell.angle_beta   90.00
_cell.angle_gamma   90.00
#
_symmetry.space_group_name_H-M   'P 1'
#
loop_
_entity.id
_entity.type
_entity.pdbx_description
1 polymer ?
#
loop_
_entity_poly.entity_id
_entity_poly.type
_entity_poly.pdbx_seq_one_letter_code
_entity_poly.pdbx_strand_id
1 'polypeptide(L)'
;MRPLSELPSTAAAPVDAEQTEAALVEHYPRLVRIGYLVLPPSPDRGRRVLTAHALAQRSLQAAHRAGAAAGGVPLPRRPGRTQPC
;
A
#
# COMPACT_ATOMS: atom_id res chain seq x y z
N MET A 1 7.11 25.94 -24.89
CA MET A 1 7.75 25.88 -23.57
C MET A 1 6.79 25.16 -22.63
N ARG A 2 7.10 23.90 -22.26
CA ARG A 2 6.23 23.06 -21.41
C ARG A 2 6.14 23.69 -20.01
N PRO A 3 4.96 23.82 -19.40
CA PRO A 3 4.90 24.08 -17.97
C PRO A 3 5.58 22.90 -17.27
N LEU A 4 6.52 23.21 -16.39
CA LEU A 4 7.12 22.26 -15.48
C LEU A 4 5.97 21.59 -14.72
N SER A 5 5.78 20.30 -14.96
CA SER A 5 4.84 19.48 -14.21
C SER A 5 5.04 19.77 -12.73
N GLU A 6 4.02 20.37 -12.12
CA GLU A 6 3.90 20.51 -10.68
C GLU A 6 4.03 19.10 -10.12
N LEU A 7 5.20 18.80 -9.57
CA LEU A 7 5.40 17.59 -8.81
C LEU A 7 4.43 17.71 -7.64
N PRO A 8 3.48 16.76 -7.44
CA PRO A 8 2.55 16.84 -6.35
C PRO A 8 3.37 16.96 -5.07
N SER A 9 3.27 18.14 -4.46
CA SER A 9 3.91 18.45 -3.20
C SER A 9 3.42 17.41 -2.20
N THR A 10 4.31 16.50 -1.81
CA THR A 10 4.04 15.48 -0.78
C THR A 10 3.94 16.08 0.62
N ALA A 11 3.69 17.38 0.74
CA ALA A 11 3.05 17.92 1.92
C ALA A 11 1.60 17.44 1.86
N ALA A 12 1.29 16.39 2.61
CA ALA A 12 -0.03 15.78 2.68
C ALA A 12 -1.09 16.84 2.98
N ALA A 13 -1.66 17.42 1.91
CA ALA A 13 -2.94 18.10 1.98
C ALA A 13 -3.96 17.09 2.53
N PRO A 14 -4.99 17.54 3.27
CA PRO A 14 -6.04 16.65 3.72
C PRO A 14 -6.61 15.94 2.49
N VAL A 15 -6.30 14.64 2.39
CA VAL A 15 -6.78 13.77 1.32
C VAL A 15 -8.29 13.76 1.42
N ASP A 16 -8.97 14.15 0.34
CA ASP A 16 -10.42 14.05 0.27
C ASP A 16 -10.80 12.57 0.44
N ALA A 17 -11.55 12.28 1.51
CA ALA A 17 -11.89 10.91 1.89
C ALA A 17 -12.72 10.24 0.78
N GLU A 18 -13.61 11.01 0.13
CA GLU A 18 -14.48 10.53 -0.93
C GLU A 18 -13.68 10.18 -2.20
N GLN A 19 -12.76 11.06 -2.63
CA GLN A 19 -11.86 10.76 -3.75
C GLN A 19 -10.94 9.56 -3.46
N THR A 20 -10.51 9.41 -2.20
CA THR A 20 -9.67 8.28 -1.76
C THR A 20 -10.47 6.98 -1.79
N GLU A 21 -11.70 6.98 -1.29
CA GLU A 21 -12.60 5.83 -1.32
C GLU A 21 -12.94 5.42 -2.75
N ALA A 22 -13.24 6.38 -3.64
CA ALA A 22 -13.49 6.11 -5.05
C ALA A 22 -12.30 5.44 -5.74
N ALA A 23 -11.09 5.96 -5.51
CA ALA A 23 -9.87 5.36 -6.03
C ALA A 23 -9.66 3.94 -5.47
N LEU A 24 -9.91 3.72 -4.18
CA LEU A 24 -9.80 2.39 -3.56
C LEU A 24 -10.80 1.39 -4.14
N VAL A 25 -12.06 1.77 -4.31
CA VAL A 25 -13.11 0.91 -4.89
C VAL A 25 -12.79 0.56 -6.34
N GLU A 26 -12.29 1.52 -7.13
CA GLU A 26 -11.89 1.29 -8.52
C GLU A 26 -10.72 0.31 -8.64
N HIS A 27 -9.76 0.35 -7.71
CA HIS A 27 -8.54 -0.45 -7.78
C HIS A 27 -8.67 -1.81 -7.05
N TYR A 28 -9.63 -1.95 -6.15
CA TYR A 28 -9.91 -3.19 -5.41
C TYR A 28 -10.15 -4.43 -6.29
N PRO A 29 -11.03 -4.42 -7.32
CA PRO A 29 -11.28 -5.60 -8.15
C PRO A 29 -10.01 -6.09 -8.86
N ARG A 30 -9.12 -5.17 -9.24
CA ARG A 30 -7.82 -5.51 -9.85
C ARG A 30 -6.91 -6.25 -8.86
N LEU A 31 -6.84 -5.82 -7.61
CA LEU A 31 -6.06 -6.49 -6.56
C LEU A 31 -6.58 -7.91 -6.28
N VAL A 32 -7.90 -8.06 -6.17
CA VAL A 32 -8.54 -9.37 -5.97
C VAL A 32 -8.25 -10.29 -7.15
N ARG A 33 -8.29 -9.77 -8.38
CA ARG A 33 -7.97 -10.55 -9.58
C ARG A 33 -6.53 -11.06 -9.56
N ILE A 34 -5.57 -10.22 -9.20
CA ILE A 34 -4.16 -10.64 -9.05
C ILE A 34 -4.05 -11.74 -8.00
N GLY A 35 -4.65 -11.53 -6.82
CA GLY A 35 -4.66 -12.52 -5.73
C GLY A 35 -5.24 -13.87 -6.15
N TYR A 36 -6.33 -13.87 -6.91
CA TYR A 36 -6.94 -15.09 -7.42
C TYR A 36 -6.05 -15.84 -8.44
N LEU A 37 -5.33 -15.09 -9.29
CA LEU A 37 -4.45 -15.64 -10.33
C LEU A 37 -3.18 -16.28 -9.76
N VAL A 38 -2.61 -15.72 -8.68
CA VAL A 38 -1.43 -16.30 -8.02
C VAL A 38 -1.76 -17.49 -7.12
N LEU A 39 -3.04 -17.69 -6.79
CA LEU A 39 -3.46 -18.82 -5.98
C LEU A 39 -3.39 -20.14 -6.77
N PRO A 40 -2.85 -21.22 -6.20
CA PRO A 40 -2.88 -22.53 -6.84
C PRO A 40 -4.33 -22.97 -7.11
N PRO A 41 -4.55 -23.81 -8.14
CA PRO A 41 -5.88 -24.33 -8.45
C PRO A 41 -6.34 -25.27 -7.33
N SER A 42 -7.14 -24.74 -6.41
CA SER A 42 -7.84 -25.52 -5.39
C SER A 42 -9.16 -26.08 -5.91
N PRO A 43 -9.61 -27.25 -5.41
CA PRO A 43 -10.88 -27.86 -5.80
C PRO A 43 -12.09 -27.01 -5.38
N ASP A 44 -11.95 -26.21 -4.31
CA ASP A 44 -13.03 -25.33 -3.86
C ASP A 44 -12.83 -23.88 -4.36
N ARG A 45 -13.71 -23.47 -5.29
CA ARG A 45 -13.70 -22.13 -5.87
C ARG A 45 -13.99 -21.05 -4.82
N GLY A 46 -14.85 -21.33 -3.84
CA GLY A 46 -15.24 -20.39 -2.78
C GLY A 46 -14.05 -19.98 -1.90
N ARG A 47 -13.29 -20.95 -1.41
CA ARG A 47 -12.06 -20.74 -0.63
C ARG A 47 -11.01 -19.95 -1.39
N ARG A 48 -10.91 -20.12 -2.72
CA ARG A 48 -9.99 -19.32 -3.54
C ARG A 48 -10.40 -17.85 -3.59
N VAL A 49 -11.69 -17.57 -3.73
CA VAL A 49 -12.23 -16.20 -3.73
C VAL A 49 -11.99 -15.53 -2.39
N LEU A 50 -12.34 -16.19 -1.28
CA LEU A 50 -12.12 -15.65 0.06
C LEU A 50 -10.63 -15.39 0.35
N THR A 51 -9.74 -16.30 -0.08
CA THR A 51 -8.30 -16.11 0.10
C THR A 51 -7.76 -14.97 -0.75
N ALA A 52 -8.25 -14.80 -1.99
CA ALA A 52 -7.90 -13.66 -2.83
C ALA A 52 -8.33 -12.33 -2.23
N HIS A 53 -9.54 -12.25 -1.66
CA HIS A 53 -10.00 -11.08 -0.92
C HIS A 53 -9.14 -10.81 0.31
N ALA A 54 -8.81 -11.84 1.09
CA ALA A 54 -7.96 -11.69 2.26
C ALA A 54 -6.54 -11.20 1.88
N LEU A 55 -6.01 -11.61 0.73
CA LEU A 55 -4.74 -11.08 0.20
C LEU A 55 -4.85 -9.60 -0.18
N ALA A 56 -5.89 -9.20 -0.91
CA ALA A 56 -6.11 -7.81 -1.30
C ALA A 56 -6.28 -6.89 -0.08
N GLN A 57 -7.02 -7.34 0.94
CA GLN A 57 -7.18 -6.60 2.19
C GLN A 57 -5.85 -6.46 2.95
N ARG A 58 -5.06 -7.53 3.04
CA ARG A 58 -3.73 -7.47 3.67
C ARG A 58 -2.78 -6.54 2.93
N SER A 59 -2.80 -6.52 1.60
CA SER A 59 -1.96 -5.61 0.82
C SER A 59 -2.38 -4.16 1.02
N LEU A 60 -3.68 -3.88 1.11
CA LEU A 60 -4.19 -2.54 1.42
C LEU A 60 -3.79 -2.09 2.83
N GLN A 61 -3.95 -2.94 3.84
CA GLN A 61 -3.52 -2.66 5.22
C GLN A 61 -2.00 -2.47 5.33
N ALA A 62 -1.23 -3.23 4.55
CA ALA A 62 0.23 -3.06 4.48
C ALA A 62 0.60 -1.72 3.82
N ALA A 63 -0.06 -1.37 2.71
CA ALA A 63 0.15 -0.10 2.02
C ALA A 63 -0.26 1.11 2.89
N HIS A 64 -1.38 1.01 3.62
CA HIS A 64 -1.82 2.05 4.54
C HIS A 64 -0.83 2.25 5.69
N ARG A 65 -0.32 1.17 6.30
CA ARG A 65 0.77 1.25 7.30
C ARG A 65 2.06 1.81 6.74
N ALA A 66 2.42 1.45 5.51
CA ALA A 66 3.60 1.98 4.83
C ALA A 66 3.46 3.48 4.50
N GLY A 67 2.29 3.93 4.09
CA GLY A 67 1.99 5.36 3.88
C GLY A 67 2.01 6.16 5.19
N ALA A 68 1.48 5.60 6.28
CA ALA A 68 1.59 6.18 7.61
C ALA A 68 3.06 6.26 8.09
N ALA A 69 3.87 5.23 7.79
CA ALA A 69 5.31 5.24 8.08
C ALA A 69 6.11 6.16 7.14
N ALA A 70 5.69 6.37 5.90
CA ALA A 70 6.33 7.29 4.96
C ALA A 70 6.20 8.77 5.37
N GLY A 71 5.22 9.11 6.22
CA GLY A 71 5.15 10.40 6.92
C GLY A 71 6.19 10.56 8.04
N GLY A 72 6.86 9.47 8.44
CA GLY A 72 7.96 9.48 9.39
C GLY A 72 9.24 8.98 8.71
N VAL A 73 10.05 9.90 8.20
CA VAL A 73 11.42 9.61 7.73
C VAL A 73 12.09 8.63 8.70
N PRO A 74 12.54 7.44 8.25
CA PRO A 74 13.25 6.52 9.11
C PRO A 74 14.48 7.22 9.67
N LEU A 75 14.45 7.55 10.96
CA LEU A 75 15.58 8.16 11.63
C LEU A 75 16.80 7.26 11.45
N PRO A 76 17.96 7.80 11.03
CA PRO A 76 19.15 7.02 10.83
C PRO A 76 19.49 6.31 12.16
N ARG A 77 19.58 4.98 12.12
CA ARG A 77 20.09 4.20 13.25
C ARG A 77 21.49 4.72 13.56
N ARG A 78 21.64 5.35 14.72
CA ARG A 78 22.94 5.75 15.24
C ARG A 78 23.80 4.48 15.37
N PRO A 79 24.92 4.34 14.64
CA PRO A 79 25.81 3.22 14.85
C PRO A 79 26.33 3.31 16.29
N GLY A 80 26.31 2.17 16.98
CA GLY A 80 26.72 2.06 18.38
C GLY A 80 28.10 2.66 18.56
N ARG A 81 28.20 3.63 19.48
CA ARG A 81 29.50 4.05 20.02
C ARG A 81 30.04 2.88 20.83
N THR A 82 30.82 2.02 20.20
CA THR A 82 31.79 1.19 20.92
C THR A 82 32.84 2.15 21.46
N GLN A 83 32.75 2.45 22.76
CA GLN A 83 33.83 3.11 23.48
C GLN A 83 34.99 2.12 23.64
N PRO A 84 36.24 2.48 23.27
CA PRO A 84 37.41 1.74 23.69
C PRO A 84 37.86 2.20 25.10
N CYS A 85 38.33 1.26 25.91
CA CYS A 85 39.08 1.52 27.14
C CYS A 85 40.55 1.84 26.83
#